data_AF-A0A970Q9K8-F1
#
_entry.id   AF-A0A970Q9K8-F1
#
_cell.length_a   1.000
_cell.length_b   1.000
_cell.length_c   1.000
_cell.angle_alpha   90.00
_cell.angle_beta   90.00
_cell.angle_gamma   90.00
#
_symmetry.space_group_name_H-M   'P 1'
#
loop_
_entity.id
_entity.type
_entity.pdbx_description
1 polymer ?
#
loop_
_entity_poly.entity_id
_entity_poly.type
_entity_poly.pdbx_seq_one_letter_code
_entity_poly.pdbx_strand_id
1 'polypeptide(L)'
;MLVADLQRLIEQKAPAVLIQPGDNTGLLVGDERSEVSRILAALELTGPVLEEAVSGAYDTVLTHHPFLFAPVRSLVESRGREALLRRIVAERMTLISCHTNLDSAAGGLADIAGEALGLQAMAPLEPASAGWLKLVGFIPREAVEAVAAAVFAVGAGGIGTYRDCAFAAEGVGWFTPGPGSNPTVGIESRPERTPEVRWETVVPRNRLAAAVRAFVTAHPYEEPAFDVYPVEDVLPRLGLGRVGEVATPLSVEALARLAMERFEVGGVSWCGDGGRMVSRVAVLPGSGRSLVEAAAQVCDVLVTGDLSYHEAERALERGLSLVDVPHGEFEWWAFKRWADGLSADLASAGVKVTISERWRPAWERIPGGVRHGEDKRAEKESVAGRVRLWIDGGSRGNPGPSAIGVVAEDDQGRELDTVSRAIGRATNNVAEYRALIAGLELVRGLGAVDVEVRSDSELLVRQMTGDYKVKNEGLKPLHAEACTLAAVFEHFSIAHVERELNRRADALVNRALDEHERAGL
;
A
#
# COMPACT_ATOMS: atom_id res chain seq x y z
N MET A 1 -33.22 12.53 -0.56
CA MET A 1 -32.31 13.18 0.43
C MET A 1 -31.26 14.00 -0.32
N LEU A 2 -30.48 14.85 0.34
CA LEU A 2 -29.41 15.61 -0.32
C LEU A 2 -28.08 14.84 -0.32
N VAL A 3 -27.15 15.22 -1.19
CA VAL A 3 -25.77 14.71 -1.20
C VAL A 3 -25.09 14.94 0.16
N ALA A 4 -25.31 16.08 0.82
CA ALA A 4 -24.83 16.34 2.17
C ALA A 4 -25.36 15.33 3.21
N ASP A 5 -26.58 14.82 3.05
CA ASP A 5 -27.14 13.79 3.93
C ASP A 5 -26.42 12.45 3.69
N LEU A 6 -26.16 12.11 2.43
CA LEU A 6 -25.45 10.89 2.05
C LEU A 6 -24.01 10.91 2.56
N GLN A 7 -23.31 12.04 2.41
CA GLN A 7 -21.96 12.21 2.96
C GLN A 7 -21.94 12.05 4.49
N ARG A 8 -22.94 12.56 5.20
CA ARG A 8 -23.05 12.36 6.66
C ARG A 8 -23.26 10.90 7.05
N LEU A 9 -24.05 10.15 6.27
CA LEU A 9 -24.23 8.71 6.48
C LEU A 9 -22.93 7.94 6.20
N ILE A 10 -22.23 8.29 5.12
CA ILE A 10 -20.92 7.72 4.79
C ILE A 10 -19.91 8.03 5.89
N GLU A 11 -19.85 9.27 6.40
CA GLU A 11 -18.94 9.66 7.48
C GLU A 11 -19.15 8.83 8.75
N GLN A 12 -20.39 8.38 9.05
CA GLN A 12 -20.65 7.50 10.19
C GLN A 12 -20.11 6.08 9.98
N LYS A 13 -20.07 5.60 8.73
CA LYS A 13 -19.65 4.24 8.38
C LYS A 13 -18.18 4.13 8.00
N ALA A 14 -17.65 5.14 7.31
CA ALA A 14 -16.28 5.24 6.84
C ALA A 14 -15.76 6.66 7.14
N PRO A 15 -15.40 6.95 8.41
CA PRO A 15 -15.00 8.29 8.84
C PRO A 15 -13.82 8.87 8.06
N ALA A 16 -13.87 10.16 7.72
CA ALA A 16 -12.80 10.84 7.01
C ALA A 16 -11.47 10.89 7.77
N VAL A 17 -11.50 10.73 9.11
CA VAL A 17 -10.27 10.64 9.93
C VAL A 17 -9.43 9.39 9.60
N LEU A 18 -10.01 8.38 8.95
CA LEU A 18 -9.34 7.15 8.55
C LEU A 18 -8.72 7.21 7.15
N ILE A 19 -8.87 8.32 6.42
CA ILE A 19 -8.27 8.50 5.10
C ILE A 19 -6.75 8.52 5.24
N GLN A 20 -6.06 7.66 4.49
CA GLN A 20 -4.60 7.59 4.48
C GLN A 20 -3.98 8.84 3.84
N PRO A 21 -2.79 9.28 4.28
CA PRO A 21 -2.10 10.40 3.67
C PRO A 21 -1.90 10.21 2.15
N GLY A 22 -2.35 11.20 1.36
CA GLY A 22 -2.23 11.18 -0.11
C GLY A 22 -3.43 10.56 -0.84
N ASP A 23 -4.41 10.03 -0.12
CA ASP A 23 -5.67 9.56 -0.69
C ASP A 23 -6.66 10.72 -0.96
N ASN A 24 -7.60 10.52 -1.89
CA ASN A 24 -8.61 11.50 -2.28
C ASN A 24 -10.03 10.91 -2.23
N THR A 25 -10.59 10.85 -1.02
CA THR A 25 -11.89 10.24 -0.70
C THR A 25 -12.97 11.30 -0.47
N GLY A 26 -14.23 10.97 -0.74
CA GLY A 26 -15.39 11.83 -0.49
C GLY A 26 -16.11 12.27 -1.77
N LEU A 27 -16.72 13.46 -1.74
CA LEU A 27 -17.40 14.05 -2.90
C LEU A 27 -16.36 14.58 -3.92
N LEU A 28 -16.27 13.94 -5.07
CA LEU A 28 -15.28 14.25 -6.12
C LEU A 28 -15.87 15.08 -7.26
N VAL A 29 -17.14 14.88 -7.59
CA VAL A 29 -17.89 15.65 -8.59
C VAL A 29 -19.32 15.82 -8.08
N GLY A 30 -19.88 17.03 -8.16
CA GLY A 30 -21.29 17.30 -7.80
C GLY A 30 -21.47 18.56 -6.97
N ASP A 31 -22.63 18.67 -6.32
CA ASP A 31 -23.00 19.74 -5.38
C ASP A 31 -23.64 19.07 -4.15
N GLU A 32 -23.24 19.49 -2.94
CA GLU A 32 -23.77 18.97 -1.68
C GLU A 32 -25.30 19.16 -1.54
N ARG A 33 -25.87 20.09 -2.31
CA ARG A 33 -27.29 20.42 -2.35
C ARG A 33 -28.07 19.64 -3.42
N SER A 34 -27.41 18.83 -4.23
CA SER A 34 -28.10 17.98 -5.21
C SER A 34 -28.94 16.92 -4.51
N GLU A 35 -30.09 16.59 -5.09
CA GLU A 35 -30.92 15.48 -4.63
C GLU A 35 -30.29 14.14 -5.04
N VAL A 36 -30.36 13.17 -4.12
CA VAL A 36 -29.96 11.78 -4.34
C VAL A 36 -31.22 10.92 -4.34
N SER A 37 -31.38 10.12 -5.39
CA SER A 37 -32.50 9.17 -5.54
C SER A 37 -32.04 7.78 -6.00
N ARG A 38 -31.03 7.71 -6.88
CA ARG A 38 -30.56 6.48 -7.51
C ARG A 38 -29.04 6.47 -7.58
N ILE A 39 -28.44 5.56 -6.83
CA ILE A 39 -27.00 5.37 -6.73
C ILE A 39 -26.60 4.14 -7.55
N LEU A 40 -25.61 4.28 -8.42
CA LEU A 40 -24.90 3.15 -9.03
C LEU A 40 -23.57 2.94 -8.29
N ALA A 41 -23.40 1.80 -7.63
CA ALA A 41 -22.16 1.43 -6.96
C ALA A 41 -21.25 0.63 -7.93
N ALA A 42 -19.98 1.00 -8.01
CA ALA A 42 -18.96 0.33 -8.83
C ALA A 42 -17.61 0.35 -8.11
N LEU A 43 -16.65 -0.52 -8.45
CA LEU A 43 -15.32 -0.41 -7.84
C LEU A 43 -14.66 0.91 -8.26
N GLU A 44 -14.73 1.26 -9.55
CA GLU A 44 -14.17 2.48 -10.11
C GLU A 44 -15.03 3.02 -11.27
N LEU A 45 -14.86 4.31 -11.59
CA LEU A 45 -15.55 4.95 -12.71
C LEU A 45 -14.81 4.67 -14.03
N THR A 46 -15.43 3.86 -14.88
CA THR A 46 -14.98 3.57 -16.25
C THR A 46 -15.99 4.05 -17.29
N GLY A 47 -15.62 4.05 -18.58
CA GLY A 47 -16.56 4.34 -19.66
C GLY A 47 -17.82 3.48 -19.65
N PRO A 48 -17.70 2.13 -19.56
CA PRO A 48 -18.86 1.25 -19.44
C PRO A 48 -19.73 1.50 -18.20
N VAL A 49 -19.13 1.83 -17.05
CA VAL A 49 -19.87 2.16 -15.81
C VAL A 49 -20.60 3.50 -15.95
N LEU A 50 -19.96 4.52 -16.53
CA LEU A 50 -20.62 5.80 -16.78
C LEU A 50 -21.78 5.65 -17.78
N GLU A 51 -21.62 4.84 -18.82
CA GLU A 51 -22.69 4.53 -19.77
C GLU A 51 -23.88 3.84 -19.09
N GLU A 52 -23.61 2.89 -18.19
CA GLU A 52 -24.63 2.25 -17.35
C GLU A 52 -25.36 3.26 -16.46
N ALA A 53 -24.59 4.17 -15.84
CA ALA A 53 -25.12 5.19 -14.95
C ALA A 53 -26.07 6.14 -15.69
N VAL A 54 -25.65 6.61 -16.87
CA VAL A 54 -26.44 7.52 -17.72
C VAL A 54 -27.68 6.80 -18.27
N SER A 55 -27.51 5.64 -18.89
CA SER A 55 -28.62 4.88 -19.48
C SER A 55 -29.65 4.40 -18.45
N GLY A 56 -29.21 4.10 -17.22
CA GLY A 56 -30.05 3.71 -16.10
C GLY A 56 -30.64 4.86 -15.30
N ALA A 57 -30.43 6.11 -15.74
CA ALA A 57 -30.88 7.34 -15.08
C ALA A 57 -30.50 7.38 -13.59
N TYR A 58 -29.25 7.05 -13.28
CA TYR A 58 -28.68 7.22 -11.95
C TYR A 58 -28.23 8.68 -11.78
N ASP A 59 -28.43 9.25 -10.59
CA ASP A 59 -27.98 10.61 -10.27
C ASP A 59 -26.61 10.62 -9.58
N THR A 60 -26.23 9.50 -8.97
CA THR A 60 -25.02 9.37 -8.19
C THR A 60 -24.27 8.10 -8.56
N VAL A 61 -22.95 8.21 -8.73
CA VAL A 61 -22.03 7.07 -8.83
C VAL A 61 -21.22 7.00 -7.56
N LEU A 62 -21.29 5.86 -6.87
CA LEU A 62 -20.53 5.57 -5.66
C LEU A 62 -19.42 4.58 -5.99
N THR A 63 -18.18 4.95 -5.69
CA THR A 63 -16.99 4.14 -6.01
C THR A 63 -16.18 3.79 -4.78
N HIS A 64 -15.41 2.71 -4.87
CA HIS A 64 -14.33 2.47 -3.91
C HIS A 64 -13.11 3.30 -4.31
N HIS A 65 -12.62 3.11 -5.54
CA HIS A 65 -11.45 3.79 -6.06
C HIS A 65 -11.74 5.23 -6.49
N PRO A 66 -10.93 6.19 -6.02
CA PRO A 66 -11.12 7.59 -6.33
C PRO A 66 -10.68 7.90 -7.77
N PHE A 67 -11.65 8.23 -8.62
CA PHE A 67 -11.38 8.65 -10.00
C PHE A 67 -10.46 9.88 -10.09
N LEU A 68 -10.51 10.74 -9.05
CA LEU A 68 -9.68 11.92 -8.91
C LEU A 68 -8.46 11.72 -8.00
N PHE A 69 -7.86 10.51 -7.96
CA PHE A 69 -6.67 10.25 -7.13
C PHE A 69 -5.51 11.23 -7.39
N ALA A 70 -5.11 11.39 -8.66
CA ALA A 70 -4.12 12.40 -9.06
C ALA A 70 -4.79 13.72 -9.48
N PRO A 71 -4.18 14.90 -9.18
CA PRO A 71 -4.72 16.19 -9.59
C PRO A 71 -5.00 16.30 -11.10
N VAL A 72 -6.13 16.90 -11.45
CA VAL A 72 -6.50 17.16 -12.86
C VAL A 72 -5.72 18.38 -13.35
N ARG A 73 -4.89 18.19 -14.38
CA ARG A 73 -4.05 19.27 -14.95
C ARG A 73 -4.66 19.93 -16.18
N SER A 74 -5.58 19.27 -16.88
CA SER A 74 -6.32 19.82 -18.02
C SER A 74 -7.64 19.07 -18.23
N LEU A 75 -8.55 19.61 -19.05
CA LEU A 75 -9.84 19.00 -19.41
C LEU A 75 -9.96 18.83 -20.94
N VAL A 76 -8.97 18.16 -21.53
CA VAL A 76 -8.87 17.93 -22.98
C VAL A 76 -9.63 16.67 -23.33
N GLU A 77 -10.68 16.81 -24.14
CA GLU A 77 -11.65 15.74 -24.45
C GLU A 77 -11.06 14.55 -25.22
N SER A 78 -9.93 14.72 -25.92
CA SER A 78 -9.25 13.61 -26.59
C SER A 78 -8.52 12.66 -25.63
N ARG A 79 -8.52 12.93 -24.32
CA ARG A 79 -7.92 12.08 -23.30
C ARG A 79 -9.00 11.35 -22.53
N GLY A 80 -8.84 10.03 -22.37
CA GLY A 80 -9.89 9.16 -21.83
C GLY A 80 -10.43 9.59 -20.46
N ARG A 81 -9.54 9.87 -19.50
CA ARG A 81 -9.94 10.29 -18.15
C ARG A 81 -10.68 11.63 -18.17
N GLU A 82 -10.14 12.61 -18.87
CA GLU A 82 -10.73 13.94 -18.99
C GLU A 82 -12.07 13.92 -19.74
N ALA A 83 -12.23 13.06 -20.74
CA ALA A 83 -13.49 12.85 -21.45
C ALA A 83 -14.58 12.34 -20.49
N LEU A 84 -14.26 11.35 -19.66
CA LEU A 84 -15.19 10.83 -18.64
C LEU A 84 -15.53 11.90 -17.60
N LEU A 85 -14.54 12.68 -17.15
CA LEU A 85 -14.76 13.78 -16.20
C LEU A 85 -15.68 14.86 -16.78
N ARG A 86 -15.46 15.25 -18.03
CA ARG A 86 -16.33 16.22 -18.72
C ARG A 86 -17.74 15.68 -18.87
N ARG A 87 -17.87 14.40 -19.23
CA ARG A 87 -19.15 13.75 -19.43
C ARG A 87 -19.95 13.66 -18.12
N ILE A 88 -19.37 13.14 -17.03
CA ILE A 88 -20.09 13.04 -15.75
C ILE A 88 -20.58 14.41 -15.24
N VAL A 89 -19.79 15.48 -15.47
CA VAL A 89 -20.20 16.87 -15.18
C VAL A 89 -21.33 17.33 -16.10
N ALA A 90 -21.25 17.06 -17.41
CA ALA A 90 -22.28 17.44 -18.38
C ALA A 90 -23.63 16.76 -18.10
N GLU A 91 -23.60 15.52 -17.64
CA GLU A 91 -24.77 14.74 -17.23
C GLU A 91 -25.31 15.16 -15.84
N ARG A 92 -24.66 16.13 -15.18
CA ARG A 92 -25.01 16.65 -13.84
C ARG A 92 -25.07 15.56 -12.76
N MET A 93 -24.23 14.54 -12.89
CA MET A 93 -24.17 13.44 -11.95
C MET A 93 -23.21 13.74 -10.79
N THR A 94 -23.46 13.09 -9.66
CA THR A 94 -22.59 13.11 -8.48
C THR A 94 -21.63 11.93 -8.50
N LEU A 95 -20.36 12.13 -8.13
CA LEU A 95 -19.37 11.08 -7.92
C LEU A 95 -18.84 11.16 -6.49
N ILE A 96 -19.02 10.08 -5.73
CA ILE A 96 -18.48 9.93 -4.39
C ILE A 96 -17.58 8.69 -4.35
N SER A 97 -16.46 8.78 -3.65
CA SER A 97 -15.54 7.65 -3.43
C SER A 97 -15.35 7.36 -1.94
N CYS A 98 -15.33 6.09 -1.57
CA CYS A 98 -15.01 5.58 -0.23
C CYS A 98 -13.85 4.60 -0.37
N HIS A 99 -12.62 5.03 -0.12
CA HIS A 99 -11.40 4.27 -0.40
C HIS A 99 -10.74 3.80 0.90
N THR A 100 -9.57 4.35 1.26
CA THR A 100 -8.78 3.88 2.41
C THR A 100 -9.48 4.07 3.76
N ASN A 101 -10.40 5.03 3.86
CA ASN A 101 -11.26 5.18 5.04
C ASN A 101 -12.19 3.98 5.22
N LEU A 102 -12.71 3.44 4.11
CA LEU A 102 -13.57 2.27 4.12
C LEU A 102 -12.79 0.99 4.38
N ASP A 103 -11.55 0.88 3.90
CA ASP A 103 -10.66 -0.24 4.22
C ASP A 103 -10.33 -0.30 5.72
N SER A 104 -10.26 0.87 6.35
CA SER A 104 -9.91 1.02 7.75
C SER A 104 -11.11 0.98 8.71
N ALA A 105 -12.33 1.15 8.18
CA ALA A 105 -13.52 1.33 8.99
C ALA A 105 -14.02 0.06 9.68
N ALA A 106 -14.76 0.22 10.76
CA ALA A 106 -15.52 -0.86 11.36
C ALA A 106 -16.72 -1.22 10.46
N GLY A 107 -16.89 -2.51 10.17
CA GLY A 107 -17.82 -2.98 9.13
C GLY A 107 -17.36 -2.65 7.71
N GLY A 108 -16.08 -2.28 7.54
CA GLY A 108 -15.45 -1.98 6.26
C GLY A 108 -15.03 -3.24 5.49
N LEU A 109 -14.23 -3.07 4.44
CA LEU A 109 -13.94 -4.17 3.52
C LEU A 109 -13.15 -5.30 4.19
N ALA A 110 -12.20 -4.95 5.06
CA ALA A 110 -11.40 -5.92 5.80
C ALA A 110 -12.23 -6.73 6.83
N ASP A 111 -13.23 -6.11 7.47
CA ASP A 111 -14.17 -6.84 8.35
C ASP A 111 -15.00 -7.84 7.55
N ILE A 112 -15.58 -7.41 6.42
CA ILE A 112 -16.37 -8.27 5.52
C ILE A 112 -15.54 -9.47 5.04
N ALA A 113 -14.28 -9.23 4.65
CA ALA A 113 -13.38 -10.30 4.21
C ALA A 113 -12.99 -11.25 5.35
N GLY A 114 -12.70 -10.73 6.54
CA GLY A 114 -12.36 -11.54 7.71
C GLY A 114 -13.53 -12.40 8.20
N GLU A 115 -14.74 -11.85 8.20
CA GLU A 115 -15.97 -12.61 8.50
C GLU A 115 -16.19 -13.75 7.51
N ALA A 116 -15.96 -13.51 6.21
CA ALA A 116 -16.11 -14.55 5.18
C ALA A 116 -15.08 -15.67 5.30
N LEU A 117 -13.87 -15.37 5.80
CA LEU A 117 -12.86 -16.37 6.15
C LEU A 117 -13.14 -17.07 7.50
N GLY A 118 -14.14 -16.62 8.25
CA GLY A 118 -14.49 -17.19 9.56
C GLY A 118 -13.52 -16.81 10.68
N LEU A 119 -12.86 -15.66 10.56
CA LEU A 119 -11.93 -15.17 11.58
C LEU A 119 -12.67 -14.76 12.86
N GLN A 120 -12.14 -15.20 13.99
CA GLN A 120 -12.64 -14.88 15.33
C GLN A 120 -11.75 -13.84 15.99
N ALA A 121 -12.32 -13.09 16.93
CA ALA A 121 -11.63 -12.08 17.73
C ALA A 121 -10.79 -11.08 16.90
N MET A 122 -11.36 -10.64 15.77
CA MET A 122 -10.66 -9.77 14.83
C MET A 122 -10.26 -8.43 15.47
N ALA A 123 -9.05 -8.00 15.19
CA ALA A 123 -8.52 -6.68 15.48
C ALA A 123 -7.87 -6.09 14.21
N PRO A 124 -7.74 -4.76 14.11
CA PRO A 124 -6.97 -4.14 13.02
C PRO A 124 -5.55 -4.71 12.94
N LEU A 125 -5.05 -4.98 11.73
CA LEU A 125 -3.66 -5.40 11.55
C LEU A 125 -2.71 -4.22 11.79
N GLU A 126 -3.02 -3.08 11.19
CA GLU A 126 -2.37 -1.80 11.49
C GLU A 126 -3.41 -0.85 12.06
N PRO A 127 -3.45 -0.66 13.39
CA PRO A 127 -4.45 0.18 14.02
C PRO A 127 -4.37 1.63 13.52
N ALA A 128 -5.53 2.21 13.21
CA ALA A 128 -5.61 3.63 12.91
C ALA A 128 -5.26 4.41 14.18
N SER A 129 -4.33 5.36 14.06
CA SER A 129 -4.29 6.44 15.03
C SER A 129 -5.64 7.13 14.98
N ALA A 130 -6.30 7.30 16.12
CA ALA A 130 -7.52 8.08 16.21
C ALA A 130 -7.34 9.54 15.73
N GLY A 131 -6.09 9.94 15.49
CA GLY A 131 -5.75 11.26 15.02
C GLY A 131 -6.00 12.30 16.10
N TRP A 132 -6.09 11.93 17.38
CA TRP A 132 -6.24 12.91 18.45
C TRP A 132 -4.89 13.37 18.98
N LEU A 133 -4.87 14.64 19.33
CA LEU A 133 -3.78 15.30 20.01
C LEU A 133 -4.32 15.87 21.31
N LYS A 134 -3.47 16.05 22.30
CA LYS A 134 -3.79 16.83 23.49
C LYS A 134 -3.20 18.21 23.32
N LEU A 135 -4.04 19.24 23.25
CA LEU A 135 -3.61 20.63 23.38
C LEU A 135 -3.60 20.97 24.86
N VAL A 136 -2.45 21.43 25.35
CA VAL A 136 -2.25 21.90 26.72
C VAL A 136 -1.83 23.36 26.64
N GLY A 137 -2.56 24.25 27.29
CA GLY A 137 -2.24 25.66 27.39
C GLY A 137 -2.10 26.10 28.85
N PHE A 138 -1.34 27.17 29.08
CA PHE A 138 -1.15 27.77 30.40
C PHE A 138 -1.77 29.17 30.40
N ILE A 139 -2.90 29.31 31.10
CA ILE A 139 -3.82 30.44 30.93
C ILE A 139 -4.02 31.15 32.27
N PRO A 140 -4.02 32.50 32.34
CA PRO A 140 -4.50 33.22 33.51
C PRO A 140 -5.93 32.79 33.89
N ARG A 141 -6.20 32.62 35.19
CA ARG A 141 -7.47 32.06 35.67
C ARG A 141 -8.69 32.76 35.07
N GLU A 142 -8.65 34.09 34.99
CA GLU A 142 -9.72 34.95 34.50
C GLU A 142 -10.01 34.77 33.00
N ALA A 143 -9.07 34.23 32.22
CA ALA A 143 -9.20 34.07 30.78
C ALA A 143 -9.57 32.63 30.33
N VAL A 144 -9.54 31.65 31.23
CA VAL A 144 -9.76 30.23 30.91
C VAL A 144 -11.06 29.99 30.15
N GLU A 145 -12.18 30.55 30.63
CA GLU A 145 -13.50 30.37 30.01
C GLU A 145 -13.55 30.90 28.56
N ALA A 146 -12.99 32.09 28.34
CA ALA A 146 -12.98 32.72 27.01
C ALA A 146 -12.11 31.95 26.02
N VAL A 147 -10.92 31.52 26.45
CA VAL A 147 -9.99 30.73 25.63
C VAL A 147 -10.59 29.35 25.32
N ALA A 148 -11.14 28.66 26.32
CA ALA A 148 -11.76 27.35 26.15
C ALA A 148 -12.91 27.40 25.14
N ALA A 149 -13.82 28.37 25.28
CA ALA A 149 -14.94 28.55 24.36
C ALA A 149 -14.48 28.77 22.91
N ALA A 150 -13.42 29.56 22.68
CA ALA A 150 -12.88 29.79 21.35
C ALA A 150 -12.29 28.50 20.73
N VAL A 151 -11.60 27.69 21.54
CA VAL A 151 -11.00 26.43 21.10
C VAL A 151 -12.08 25.36 20.83
N PHE A 152 -13.12 25.29 21.65
CA PHE A 152 -14.24 24.38 21.42
C PHE A 152 -15.06 24.71 20.17
N ALA A 153 -15.24 26.02 19.89
CA ALA A 153 -15.98 26.47 18.71
C ALA A 153 -15.40 25.97 17.37
N VAL A 154 -14.11 25.60 17.33
CA VAL A 154 -13.45 25.05 16.14
C VAL A 154 -13.38 23.52 16.11
N GLY A 155 -13.99 22.86 17.08
CA GLY A 155 -14.19 21.39 17.11
C GLY A 155 -13.22 20.62 18.01
N ALA A 156 -12.57 21.28 18.98
CA ALA A 156 -11.84 20.60 20.05
C ALA A 156 -12.80 20.10 21.15
N GLY A 157 -12.34 19.16 21.98
CA GLY A 157 -13.09 18.66 23.14
C GLY A 157 -14.26 17.74 22.81
N GLY A 158 -14.36 17.22 21.57
CA GLY A 158 -15.33 16.19 21.22
C GLY A 158 -14.83 14.80 21.59
N ILE A 159 -15.59 14.04 22.38
CA ILE A 159 -15.27 12.64 22.72
C ILE A 159 -16.54 11.81 22.64
N GLY A 160 -16.66 10.97 21.61
CA GLY A 160 -17.91 10.22 21.36
C GLY A 160 -19.10 11.18 21.21
N THR A 161 -20.10 11.04 22.08
CA THR A 161 -21.29 11.92 22.11
C THR A 161 -21.14 13.15 23.03
N TYR A 162 -19.99 13.30 23.71
CA TYR A 162 -19.69 14.43 24.57
C TYR A 162 -18.99 15.54 23.79
N ARG A 163 -19.23 16.79 24.20
CA ARG A 163 -18.60 18.00 23.65
C ARG A 163 -17.95 18.82 24.76
N ASP A 164 -17.13 19.78 24.36
CA ASP A 164 -16.49 20.76 25.25
C ASP A 164 -15.69 20.12 26.40
N CYS A 165 -15.13 18.93 26.17
CA CYS A 165 -14.37 18.18 27.16
C CYS A 165 -12.98 18.78 27.38
N ALA A 166 -12.68 19.18 28.61
CA ALA A 166 -11.35 19.62 29.03
C ALA A 166 -11.07 19.26 30.49
N PHE A 167 -9.79 19.31 30.86
CA PHE A 167 -9.32 19.22 32.23
C PHE A 167 -8.50 20.46 32.57
N ALA A 168 -8.54 20.90 33.82
CA ALA A 168 -7.83 22.09 34.29
C ALA A 168 -7.17 21.81 35.65
N ALA A 169 -5.93 22.25 35.80
CA ALA A 169 -5.19 22.21 37.06
C ALA A 169 -4.51 23.56 37.32
N GLU A 170 -4.53 24.01 38.57
CA GLU A 170 -3.88 25.25 38.97
C GLU A 170 -2.39 25.03 39.19
N GLY A 171 -1.59 26.02 38.82
CA GLY A 171 -0.14 25.99 38.94
C GLY A 171 0.46 27.40 38.99
N VAL A 172 1.80 27.46 38.96
CA VAL A 172 2.54 28.72 38.91
C VAL A 172 3.47 28.69 37.70
N GLY A 173 3.29 29.66 36.79
CA GLY A 173 4.17 29.91 35.65
C GLY A 173 5.39 30.72 36.06
N TRP A 174 6.57 30.36 35.51
CA TRP A 174 7.86 30.99 35.84
C TRP A 174 8.50 31.46 34.55
N PHE A 175 8.79 32.75 34.45
CA PHE A 175 9.45 33.32 33.28
C PHE A 175 10.27 34.54 33.66
N THR A 176 11.12 34.99 32.74
CA THR A 176 11.87 36.25 32.86
C THR A 176 11.74 36.95 31.52
N PRO A 177 10.99 38.07 31.42
CA PRO A 177 10.81 38.75 30.15
C PRO A 177 12.15 39.28 29.63
N GLY A 178 12.48 38.96 28.39
CA GLY A 178 13.73 39.42 27.74
C GLY A 178 13.67 40.88 27.28
N PRO A 179 14.81 41.48 26.91
CA PRO A 179 14.84 42.84 26.37
C PRO A 179 13.94 43.04 25.16
N GLY A 180 13.06 44.05 25.20
CA GLY A 180 12.12 44.37 24.12
C GLY A 180 10.79 43.61 24.19
N SER A 181 10.53 42.88 25.27
CA SER A 181 9.22 42.25 25.51
C SER A 181 8.20 43.27 26.02
N ASN A 182 6.91 43.04 25.71
CA ASN A 182 5.80 43.82 26.23
C ASN A 182 4.85 42.92 27.06
N PRO A 183 5.31 42.40 28.20
CA PRO A 183 4.58 41.36 28.92
C PRO A 183 3.29 41.89 29.51
N THR A 184 2.19 41.14 29.34
CA THR A 184 0.91 41.42 30.03
C THR A 184 1.07 41.36 31.55
N VAL A 185 1.99 40.53 32.05
CA VAL A 185 2.32 40.36 33.48
C VAL A 185 3.84 40.39 33.67
N GLY A 186 4.32 41.24 34.58
CA GLY A 186 5.73 41.32 34.97
C GLY A 186 6.48 42.55 34.44
N ILE A 187 7.79 42.58 34.68
CA ILE A 187 8.70 43.68 34.27
C ILE A 187 9.89 43.08 33.53
N GLU A 188 10.35 43.76 32.47
CA GLU A 188 11.53 43.37 31.70
C GLU A 188 12.74 43.05 32.60
N SER A 189 13.45 41.97 32.28
CA SER A 189 14.67 41.51 32.97
C SER A 189 14.47 41.13 34.44
N ARG A 190 13.23 40.99 34.92
CA ARG A 190 12.93 40.54 36.28
C ARG A 190 12.23 39.18 36.25
N PRO A 191 12.69 38.19 37.04
CA PRO A 191 11.99 36.93 37.18
C PRO A 191 10.59 37.13 37.75
N GLU A 192 9.59 36.57 37.07
CA GLU A 192 8.17 36.66 37.41
C GLU A 192 7.62 35.28 37.77
N ARG A 193 6.64 35.28 38.68
CA ARG A 193 5.93 34.06 39.09
C ARG A 193 4.45 34.39 39.19
N THR A 194 3.65 33.84 38.27
CA THR A 194 2.22 34.14 38.19
C THR A 194 1.37 32.88 38.36
N PRO A 195 0.25 32.93 39.10
CA PRO A 195 -0.72 31.85 39.12
C PRO A 195 -1.32 31.63 37.72
N GLU A 196 -1.33 30.39 37.25
CA GLU A 196 -1.90 30.02 35.96
C GLU A 196 -2.73 28.73 36.08
N VAL A 197 -3.56 28.49 35.09
CA VAL A 197 -4.30 27.25 34.92
C VAL A 197 -3.67 26.49 33.76
N ARG A 198 -3.10 25.32 34.04
CA ARG A 198 -2.81 24.32 33.02
C ARG A 198 -4.15 23.76 32.55
N TRP A 199 -4.59 24.19 31.39
CA TRP A 199 -5.84 23.77 30.76
C TRP A 199 -5.53 22.85 29.59
N GLU A 200 -6.26 21.75 29.47
CA GLU A 200 -5.97 20.74 28.44
C GLU A 200 -7.23 20.10 27.85
N THR A 201 -7.23 19.91 26.54
CA THR A 201 -8.34 19.32 25.77
C THR A 201 -7.82 18.41 24.67
N VAL A 202 -8.68 17.51 24.19
CA VAL A 202 -8.40 16.70 23.00
C VAL A 202 -8.72 17.49 21.73
N VAL A 203 -7.92 17.32 20.69
CA VAL A 203 -8.07 18.02 19.41
C VAL A 203 -7.88 17.03 18.27
N PRO A 204 -8.81 16.94 17.30
CA PRO A 204 -8.55 16.19 16.08
C PRO A 204 -7.35 16.78 15.34
N ARG A 205 -6.45 15.93 14.81
CA ARG A 205 -5.20 16.34 14.16
C ARG A 205 -5.45 17.27 12.98
N ASN A 206 -6.51 17.04 12.21
CA ASN A 206 -6.94 17.92 11.12
C ASN A 206 -7.47 19.29 11.58
N ARG A 207 -7.84 19.44 12.86
CA ARG A 207 -8.29 20.69 13.48
C ARG A 207 -7.20 21.39 14.29
N LEU A 208 -6.01 20.79 14.46
CA LEU A 208 -4.94 21.34 15.28
C LEU A 208 -4.60 22.79 14.91
N ALA A 209 -4.39 23.08 13.63
CA ALA A 209 -4.02 24.44 13.20
C ALA A 209 -5.12 25.47 13.50
N ALA A 210 -6.40 25.08 13.41
CA ALA A 210 -7.52 25.94 13.76
C ALA A 210 -7.64 26.13 15.28
N ALA A 211 -7.49 25.05 16.05
CA ALA A 211 -7.51 25.08 17.51
C ALA A 211 -6.38 25.91 18.10
N VAL A 212 -5.15 25.75 17.60
CA VAL A 212 -3.99 26.56 18.02
C VAL A 212 -4.20 28.03 17.69
N ARG A 213 -4.69 28.35 16.48
CA ARG A 213 -5.02 29.75 16.14
C ARG A 213 -6.09 30.33 17.08
N ALA A 214 -7.15 29.58 17.35
CA ALA A 214 -8.21 30.02 18.25
C ALA A 214 -7.68 30.24 19.68
N PHE A 215 -6.86 29.31 20.18
CA PHE A 215 -6.17 29.41 21.46
C PHE A 215 -5.32 30.68 21.53
N VAL A 216 -4.40 30.87 20.58
CA VAL A 216 -3.49 32.02 20.55
C VAL A 216 -4.26 33.34 20.45
N THR A 217 -5.27 33.42 19.58
CA THR A 217 -6.05 34.65 19.35
C THR A 217 -6.86 35.06 20.58
N ALA A 218 -7.40 34.09 21.32
CA ALA A 218 -8.20 34.36 22.52
C ALA A 218 -7.35 34.57 23.78
N HIS A 219 -6.04 34.25 23.73
CA HIS A 219 -5.18 34.33 24.90
C HIS A 219 -4.81 35.78 25.25
N PRO A 220 -4.77 36.16 26.54
CA PRO A 220 -4.37 37.51 26.96
C PRO A 220 -2.87 37.82 26.84
N TYR A 221 -2.05 36.83 26.47
CA TYR A 221 -0.60 37.00 26.32
C TYR A 221 -0.26 37.15 24.85
N GLU A 222 0.75 37.98 24.56
CA GLU A 222 1.28 38.15 23.22
C GLU A 222 1.86 36.84 22.65
N GLU A 223 2.62 36.12 23.49
CA GLU A 223 3.21 34.82 23.17
C GLU A 223 2.74 33.77 24.19
N PRO A 224 1.58 33.14 23.96
CA PRO A 224 1.05 32.15 24.89
C PRO A 224 1.80 30.81 24.78
N ALA A 225 2.17 30.25 25.94
CA ALA A 225 2.79 28.93 26.00
C ALA A 225 1.74 27.82 25.86
N PHE A 226 2.02 26.86 24.99
CA PHE A 226 1.22 25.65 24.83
C PHE A 226 2.06 24.48 24.35
N ASP A 227 1.60 23.27 24.69
CA ASP A 227 2.17 22.00 24.27
C ASP A 227 1.13 21.22 23.46
N VAL A 228 1.62 20.42 22.51
CA VAL A 228 0.81 19.47 21.75
C VAL A 228 1.38 18.08 21.94
N TYR A 229 0.65 17.22 22.64
CA TYR A 229 1.04 15.84 22.84
C TYR A 229 0.30 14.92 21.86
N PRO A 230 0.98 13.94 21.23
CA PRO A 230 0.29 12.85 20.58
C PRO A 230 -0.49 12.05 21.63
N VAL A 231 -1.76 11.75 21.35
CA VAL A 231 -2.53 10.79 22.15
C VAL A 231 -2.54 9.49 21.37
N GLU A 232 -1.98 8.43 21.96
CA GLU A 232 -2.15 7.06 21.46
C GLU A 232 -3.56 6.58 21.77
N ASP A 233 -4.54 7.19 21.12
CA ASP A 233 -5.86 6.58 21.02
C ASP A 233 -5.77 5.57 19.88
N VAL A 234 -5.51 4.33 20.25
CA VAL A 234 -5.78 3.19 19.37
C VAL A 234 -7.30 3.07 19.35
N LEU A 235 -7.95 3.43 18.25
CA LEU A 235 -9.34 3.04 18.06
C LEU A 235 -9.33 1.52 17.88
N PRO A 236 -9.74 0.72 18.89
CA PRO A 236 -9.37 -0.70 18.93
C PRO A 236 -9.98 -1.54 17.80
N ARG A 237 -10.89 -0.93 17.04
CA ARG A 237 -11.63 -1.55 15.93
C ARG A 237 -11.40 -0.87 14.58
N LEU A 238 -10.60 0.19 14.51
CA LEU A 238 -10.34 0.92 13.27
C LEU A 238 -8.86 0.81 12.88
N GLY A 239 -8.59 0.71 11.60
CA GLY A 239 -7.25 0.50 11.06
C GLY A 239 -7.25 -0.44 9.88
N LEU A 240 -6.12 -0.48 9.16
CA LEU A 240 -5.98 -1.27 7.96
C LEU A 240 -5.92 -2.76 8.28
N GLY A 241 -6.60 -3.54 7.45
CA GLY A 241 -6.64 -5.00 7.53
C GLY A 241 -7.29 -5.52 8.81
N ARG A 242 -7.50 -6.83 8.86
CA ARG A 242 -7.92 -7.54 10.08
C ARG A 242 -7.01 -8.71 10.32
N VAL A 243 -6.62 -8.91 11.58
CA VAL A 243 -5.97 -10.12 12.07
C VAL A 243 -6.88 -10.80 13.08
N GLY A 244 -7.04 -12.10 12.95
CA GLY A 244 -7.85 -12.93 13.84
C GLY A 244 -7.43 -14.39 13.79
N GLU A 245 -8.19 -15.23 14.46
CA GLU A 245 -7.93 -16.67 14.52
C GLU A 245 -8.99 -17.46 13.76
N VAL A 246 -8.57 -18.47 12.99
CA VAL A 246 -9.50 -19.48 12.46
C VAL A 246 -9.87 -20.46 13.57
N ALA A 247 -11.14 -20.87 13.62
CA ALA A 247 -11.64 -21.77 14.67
C ALA A 247 -10.95 -23.16 14.67
N THR A 248 -10.44 -23.59 13.52
CA THR A 248 -9.67 -24.83 13.37
C THR A 248 -8.46 -24.52 12.49
N PRO A 249 -7.23 -24.87 12.90
CA PRO A 249 -6.06 -24.66 12.08
C PRO A 249 -6.24 -25.27 10.69
N LEU A 250 -5.83 -24.54 9.66
CA LEU A 250 -5.87 -24.97 8.25
C LEU A 250 -4.45 -24.94 7.70
N SER A 251 -4.18 -25.70 6.63
CA SER A 251 -2.92 -25.50 5.91
C SER A 251 -2.97 -24.19 5.09
N VAL A 252 -1.81 -23.62 4.74
CA VAL A 252 -1.74 -22.43 3.88
C VAL A 252 -2.49 -22.66 2.57
N GLU A 253 -2.32 -23.82 1.96
CA GLU A 253 -3.03 -24.17 0.72
C GLU A 253 -4.55 -24.28 0.94
N ALA A 254 -5.00 -24.87 2.06
CA ALA A 254 -6.42 -24.95 2.38
C ALA A 254 -7.04 -23.56 2.61
N LEU A 255 -6.30 -22.65 3.25
CA LEU A 255 -6.72 -21.25 3.39
C LEU A 255 -6.79 -20.55 2.04
N ALA A 256 -5.83 -20.77 1.15
CA ALA A 256 -5.85 -20.20 -0.20
C ALA A 256 -7.09 -20.69 -0.99
N ARG A 257 -7.40 -22.00 -0.92
CA ARG A 257 -8.62 -22.56 -1.52
C ARG A 257 -9.90 -21.98 -0.91
N LEU A 258 -9.94 -21.81 0.41
CA LEU A 258 -11.05 -21.16 1.11
C LEU A 258 -11.22 -19.71 0.63
N ALA A 259 -10.14 -18.93 0.55
CA ALA A 259 -10.17 -17.56 0.04
C ALA A 259 -10.69 -17.51 -1.40
N MET A 260 -10.19 -18.38 -2.27
CA MET A 260 -10.65 -18.49 -3.66
C MET A 260 -12.17 -18.74 -3.76
N GLU A 261 -12.70 -19.68 -2.97
CA GLU A 261 -14.13 -20.00 -2.95
C GLU A 261 -14.95 -18.85 -2.35
N ARG A 262 -14.55 -18.34 -1.18
CA ARG A 262 -15.29 -17.31 -0.44
C ARG A 262 -15.35 -15.99 -1.18
N PHE A 263 -14.26 -15.61 -1.83
CA PHE A 263 -14.15 -14.36 -2.57
C PHE A 263 -14.61 -14.47 -4.03
N GLU A 264 -15.05 -15.65 -4.46
CA GLU A 264 -15.59 -15.91 -5.80
C GLU A 264 -14.60 -15.51 -6.92
N VAL A 265 -13.30 -15.74 -6.69
CA VAL A 265 -12.23 -15.37 -7.64
C VAL A 265 -11.75 -16.57 -8.45
N GLY A 266 -11.34 -16.34 -9.70
CA GLY A 266 -10.97 -17.40 -10.65
C GLY A 266 -9.66 -18.14 -10.35
N GLY A 267 -8.87 -17.64 -9.39
CA GLY A 267 -7.62 -18.27 -8.94
C GLY A 267 -6.85 -17.36 -7.99
N VAL A 268 -6.06 -17.97 -7.11
CA VAL A 268 -5.18 -17.32 -6.13
C VAL A 268 -3.80 -17.98 -6.16
N SER A 269 -2.78 -17.24 -5.73
CA SER A 269 -1.45 -17.77 -5.47
C SER A 269 -1.16 -17.82 -3.97
N TRP A 270 -0.23 -18.66 -3.53
CA TRP A 270 0.30 -18.59 -2.16
C TRP A 270 1.81 -18.70 -2.15
N CYS A 271 2.41 -18.28 -1.04
CA CYS A 271 3.85 -18.30 -0.82
C CYS A 271 4.19 -19.09 0.46
N GLY A 272 5.23 -19.93 0.38
CA GLY A 272 5.72 -20.78 1.46
C GLY A 272 5.22 -22.22 1.40
N ASP A 273 5.50 -23.00 2.44
CA ASP A 273 5.05 -24.39 2.57
C ASP A 273 3.51 -24.44 2.63
N GLY A 274 2.90 -24.99 1.57
CA GLY A 274 1.44 -25.12 1.45
C GLY A 274 0.82 -26.04 2.51
N GLY A 275 1.60 -26.99 3.04
CA GLY A 275 1.19 -27.91 4.10
C GLY A 275 1.33 -27.35 5.52
N ARG A 276 2.02 -26.21 5.69
CA ARG A 276 2.17 -25.56 6.99
C ARG A 276 0.80 -25.22 7.58
N MET A 277 0.57 -25.66 8.81
CA MET A 277 -0.63 -25.34 9.57
C MET A 277 -0.55 -23.91 10.09
N VAL A 278 -1.63 -23.15 9.90
CA VAL A 278 -1.77 -21.75 10.29
C VAL A 278 -3.08 -21.56 11.06
N SER A 279 -3.04 -20.69 12.07
CA SER A 279 -4.21 -20.39 12.91
C SER A 279 -4.50 -18.90 12.97
N ARG A 280 -3.45 -18.07 12.94
CA ARG A 280 -3.56 -16.62 13.00
C ARG A 280 -3.44 -16.04 11.61
N VAL A 281 -4.53 -15.50 11.09
CA VAL A 281 -4.67 -15.05 9.71
C VAL A 281 -4.90 -13.55 9.69
N ALA A 282 -4.14 -12.84 8.87
CA ALA A 282 -4.44 -11.47 8.50
C ALA A 282 -5.08 -11.39 7.12
N VAL A 283 -5.95 -10.41 6.90
CA VAL A 283 -6.64 -10.17 5.63
C VAL A 283 -6.75 -8.67 5.35
N LEU A 284 -6.47 -8.28 4.11
CA LEU A 284 -6.69 -6.94 3.58
C LEU A 284 -7.10 -7.04 2.10
N PRO A 285 -8.36 -6.69 1.76
CA PRO A 285 -8.76 -6.45 0.36
C PRO A 285 -7.90 -5.37 -0.28
N GLY A 286 -7.54 -5.55 -1.55
CA GLY A 286 -6.65 -4.64 -2.26
C GLY A 286 -5.18 -4.95 -2.05
N SER A 287 -4.33 -3.92 -2.11
CA SER A 287 -2.87 -4.09 -2.01
C SER A 287 -2.35 -4.09 -0.58
N GLY A 288 -1.83 -5.22 -0.11
CA GLY A 288 -1.27 -5.37 1.24
C GLY A 288 0.24 -5.23 1.34
N ARG A 289 0.90 -4.72 0.29
CA ARG A 289 2.38 -4.60 0.22
C ARG A 289 2.98 -3.89 1.41
N SER A 290 2.36 -2.80 1.87
CA SER A 290 2.82 -2.03 3.03
C SER A 290 2.66 -2.77 4.36
N LEU A 291 1.78 -3.77 4.43
CA LEU A 291 1.43 -4.48 5.66
C LEU A 291 2.24 -5.76 5.89
N VAL A 292 3.10 -6.16 4.95
CA VAL A 292 3.89 -7.40 5.05
C VAL A 292 4.73 -7.43 6.33
N GLU A 293 5.44 -6.35 6.65
CA GLU A 293 6.28 -6.28 7.85
C GLU A 293 5.46 -6.31 9.16
N ALA A 294 4.31 -5.63 9.18
CA ALA A 294 3.42 -5.64 10.34
C ALA A 294 2.79 -7.04 10.53
N ALA A 295 2.31 -7.65 9.45
CA ALA A 295 1.75 -9.01 9.43
C ALA A 295 2.74 -10.04 9.94
N ALA A 296 4.00 -9.96 9.52
CA ALA A 296 5.04 -10.90 9.92
C ALA A 296 5.32 -10.92 11.43
N GLN A 297 4.93 -9.86 12.16
CA GLN A 297 5.10 -9.79 13.61
C GLN A 297 3.95 -10.41 14.39
N VAL A 298 2.77 -10.56 13.77
CA VAL A 298 1.53 -10.83 14.51
C VAL A 298 0.66 -11.95 13.93
N CYS A 299 0.95 -12.48 12.73
CA CYS A 299 0.16 -13.55 12.13
C CYS A 299 1.02 -14.58 11.38
N ASP A 300 0.44 -15.74 11.10
CA ASP A 300 1.09 -16.83 10.36
C ASP A 300 1.02 -16.61 8.85
N VAL A 301 -0.05 -15.96 8.38
CA VAL A 301 -0.37 -15.79 6.97
C VAL A 301 -1.13 -14.49 6.70
N LEU A 302 -0.78 -13.79 5.63
CA LEU A 302 -1.48 -12.61 5.13
C LEU A 302 -2.20 -12.92 3.81
N VAL A 303 -3.52 -12.68 3.78
CA VAL A 303 -4.38 -12.81 2.61
C VAL A 303 -4.64 -11.42 2.03
N THR A 304 -4.07 -11.11 0.87
CA THR A 304 -4.15 -9.77 0.26
C THR A 304 -3.83 -9.82 -1.24
N GLY A 305 -3.81 -8.69 -1.95
CA GLY A 305 -3.47 -8.62 -3.38
C GLY A 305 -2.22 -7.78 -3.68
N ASP A 306 -1.86 -7.77 -4.97
CA ASP A 306 -0.78 -6.97 -5.57
C ASP A 306 0.60 -7.17 -4.92
N LEU A 307 0.91 -8.40 -4.53
CA LEU A 307 2.22 -8.73 -3.97
C LEU A 307 3.24 -8.95 -5.09
N SER A 308 4.39 -8.28 -5.01
CA SER A 308 5.53 -8.55 -5.88
C SER A 308 6.39 -9.70 -5.36
N TYR A 309 7.25 -10.20 -6.22
CA TYR A 309 8.24 -11.23 -5.89
C TYR A 309 9.06 -10.89 -4.63
N HIS A 310 9.51 -9.63 -4.49
CA HIS A 310 10.32 -9.22 -3.35
C HIS A 310 9.53 -9.09 -2.04
N GLU A 311 8.24 -8.76 -2.09
CA GLU A 311 7.41 -8.83 -0.89
C GLU A 311 7.22 -10.28 -0.44
N ALA A 312 7.09 -11.22 -1.39
CA ALA A 312 6.98 -12.64 -1.09
C ALA A 312 8.27 -13.21 -0.46
N GLU A 313 9.45 -12.91 -1.01
CA GLU A 313 10.72 -13.35 -0.39
C GLU A 313 10.89 -12.80 1.03
N ARG A 314 10.63 -11.50 1.24
CA ARG A 314 10.74 -10.88 2.57
C ARG A 314 9.77 -11.48 3.58
N ALA A 315 8.54 -11.79 3.16
CA ALA A 315 7.57 -12.46 4.02
C ALA A 315 8.11 -13.83 4.48
N LEU A 316 8.66 -14.63 3.55
CA LEU A 316 9.22 -15.94 3.87
C LEU A 316 10.42 -15.87 4.83
N GLU A 317 11.32 -14.91 4.64
CA GLU A 317 12.46 -14.68 5.56
C GLU A 317 12.01 -14.41 7.00
N ARG A 318 10.80 -13.86 7.18
CA ARG A 318 10.19 -13.59 8.48
C ARG A 318 9.24 -14.70 8.96
N GLY A 319 9.12 -15.80 8.21
CA GLY A 319 8.20 -16.89 8.54
C GLY A 319 6.72 -16.54 8.32
N LEU A 320 6.41 -15.53 7.52
CA LEU A 320 5.06 -15.17 7.10
C LEU A 320 4.74 -15.85 5.77
N SER A 321 3.64 -16.60 5.73
CA SER A 321 3.07 -17.10 4.47
C SER A 321 2.18 -16.02 3.84
N LEU A 322 2.05 -16.03 2.52
CA LEU A 322 1.16 -15.10 1.81
C LEU A 322 0.12 -15.87 1.00
N VAL A 323 -1.07 -15.31 0.86
CA VAL A 323 -2.08 -15.70 -0.13
C VAL A 323 -2.39 -14.47 -0.97
N ASP A 324 -1.99 -14.49 -2.25
CA ASP A 324 -2.20 -13.43 -3.20
C ASP A 324 -3.54 -13.63 -3.92
N VAL A 325 -4.48 -12.74 -3.62
CA VAL A 325 -5.85 -12.70 -4.12
C VAL A 325 -5.97 -11.55 -5.13
N PRO A 326 -6.65 -11.73 -6.26
CA PRO A 326 -6.72 -10.71 -7.31
C PRO A 326 -7.31 -9.38 -6.79
N HIS A 327 -6.54 -8.30 -6.85
CA HIS A 327 -6.87 -7.01 -6.23
C HIS A 327 -8.31 -6.55 -6.55
N GLY A 328 -8.60 -6.30 -7.83
CA GLY A 328 -9.87 -5.71 -8.25
C GLY A 328 -11.05 -6.62 -7.96
N GLU A 329 -10.92 -7.92 -8.21
CA GLU A 329 -11.99 -8.88 -7.93
C GLU A 329 -12.24 -9.02 -6.42
N PHE A 330 -11.19 -9.00 -5.60
CA PHE A 330 -11.29 -9.14 -4.15
C PHE A 330 -11.97 -7.92 -3.51
N GLU A 331 -11.52 -6.72 -3.85
CA GLU A 331 -12.16 -5.49 -3.38
C GLU A 331 -13.58 -5.37 -3.91
N TRP A 332 -13.82 -5.71 -5.18
CA TRP A 332 -15.16 -5.66 -5.73
C TRP A 332 -16.10 -6.63 -5.02
N TRP A 333 -15.64 -7.83 -4.68
CA TRP A 333 -16.39 -8.79 -3.89
C TRP A 333 -16.81 -8.22 -2.52
N ALA A 334 -15.90 -7.51 -1.83
CA ALA A 334 -16.15 -6.90 -0.52
C ALA A 334 -17.03 -5.65 -0.63
N PHE A 335 -16.71 -4.76 -1.58
CA PHE A 335 -17.40 -3.49 -1.80
C PHE A 335 -18.86 -3.68 -2.21
N LYS A 336 -19.18 -4.69 -3.03
CA LYS A 336 -20.57 -5.07 -3.35
C LYS A 336 -21.39 -5.33 -2.08
N ARG A 337 -20.85 -6.15 -1.17
CA ARG A 337 -21.52 -6.52 0.10
C ARG A 337 -21.68 -5.32 1.02
N TRP A 338 -20.67 -4.44 1.07
CA TRP A 338 -20.78 -3.19 1.81
C TRP A 338 -21.86 -2.27 1.23
N ALA A 339 -21.90 -2.10 -0.09
CA ALA A 339 -22.89 -1.28 -0.79
C ALA A 339 -24.32 -1.84 -0.65
N ASP A 340 -24.49 -3.17 -0.61
CA ASP A 340 -25.78 -3.81 -0.29
C ASP A 340 -26.23 -3.46 1.13
N GLY A 341 -25.30 -3.46 2.10
CA GLY A 341 -25.57 -2.99 3.47
C GLY A 341 -26.00 -1.53 3.51
N LEU A 342 -25.33 -0.66 2.75
CA LEU A 342 -25.70 0.76 2.62
C LEU A 342 -27.10 0.95 2.01
N SER A 343 -27.50 0.08 1.08
CA SER A 343 -28.84 0.07 0.48
C SER A 343 -29.95 -0.06 1.53
N ALA A 344 -29.74 -0.91 2.54
CA ALA A 344 -30.70 -1.10 3.62
C ALA A 344 -30.90 0.17 4.46
N ASP A 345 -29.82 0.90 4.75
CA ASP A 345 -29.89 2.16 5.52
C ASP A 345 -30.57 3.28 4.73
N LEU A 346 -30.34 3.31 3.42
CA LEU A 346 -30.86 4.32 2.50
C LEU A 346 -32.32 4.07 2.07
N ALA A 347 -32.84 2.85 2.25
CA ALA A 347 -34.20 2.48 1.86
C ALA A 347 -35.27 3.36 2.52
N SER A 348 -35.06 3.75 3.79
CA SER A 348 -35.99 4.62 4.53
C SER A 348 -36.08 6.05 3.96
N ALA A 349 -35.04 6.50 3.27
CA ALA A 349 -34.97 7.80 2.59
C ALA A 349 -35.47 7.72 1.13
N GLY A 350 -35.95 6.56 0.68
CA GLY A 350 -36.43 6.34 -0.70
C GLY A 350 -35.31 6.30 -1.74
N VAL A 351 -34.04 6.15 -1.32
CA VAL A 351 -32.89 6.08 -2.23
C VAL A 351 -32.63 4.63 -2.60
N LYS A 352 -32.48 4.37 -3.91
CA LYS A 352 -32.16 3.04 -4.43
C LYS A 352 -30.67 2.93 -4.74
N VAL A 353 -29.99 1.96 -4.15
CA VAL A 353 -28.63 1.56 -4.53
C VAL A 353 -28.69 0.36 -5.45
N THR A 354 -27.99 0.43 -6.59
CA THR A 354 -27.81 -0.69 -7.52
C THR A 354 -26.31 -0.95 -7.70
N ILE A 355 -25.93 -2.22 -7.76
CA ILE A 355 -24.57 -2.65 -8.08
C ILE A 355 -24.38 -2.66 -9.60
N SER A 356 -23.27 -2.10 -10.09
CA SER A 356 -22.92 -2.09 -11.51
C SER A 356 -22.76 -3.51 -12.07
N GLU A 357 -23.45 -3.78 -13.17
CA GLU A 357 -23.29 -5.01 -13.96
C GLU A 357 -22.25 -4.85 -15.06
N ARG A 358 -21.71 -3.64 -15.26
CA ARG A 358 -20.77 -3.29 -16.34
C ARG A 358 -19.33 -3.10 -15.86
N TRP A 359 -19.09 -3.00 -14.55
CA TRP A 359 -17.72 -3.06 -14.03
C TRP A 359 -17.09 -4.44 -14.30
N ARG A 360 -15.84 -4.45 -14.75
CA ARG A 360 -15.05 -5.66 -15.02
C ARG A 360 -13.62 -5.42 -14.53
N PRO A 361 -12.92 -6.45 -14.03
CA PRO A 361 -11.50 -6.33 -13.73
C PRO A 361 -10.72 -6.00 -15.01
N ALA A 362 -9.61 -5.28 -14.87
CA ALA A 362 -8.71 -5.00 -15.99
C ALA A 362 -8.00 -6.26 -16.50
N TRP A 363 -7.87 -7.29 -15.65
CA TRP A 363 -7.22 -8.54 -15.96
C TRP A 363 -8.24 -9.63 -16.30
N GLU A 364 -8.05 -10.29 -17.44
CA GLU A 364 -8.73 -11.55 -17.74
C GLU A 364 -7.88 -12.73 -17.29
N ARG A 365 -8.50 -13.74 -16.68
CA ARG A 365 -7.81 -14.92 -16.14
C ARG A 365 -8.23 -16.17 -16.89
N ILE A 366 -7.25 -17.02 -17.21
CA ILE A 366 -7.52 -18.35 -17.77
C ILE A 366 -7.98 -19.26 -16.63
N PRO A 367 -9.16 -19.90 -16.72
CA PRO A 367 -9.65 -20.83 -15.70
C PRO A 367 -8.64 -21.96 -15.45
N GLY A 368 -8.26 -22.16 -14.18
CA GLY A 368 -7.25 -23.15 -13.79
C GLY A 368 -5.79 -22.67 -13.93
N GLY A 369 -5.58 -21.38 -14.20
CA GLY A 369 -4.27 -20.78 -14.52
C GLY A 369 -3.31 -20.51 -13.36
N VAL A 370 -3.63 -20.92 -12.13
CA VAL A 370 -2.65 -20.94 -11.04
C VAL A 370 -2.65 -22.33 -10.42
N ARG A 371 -1.95 -23.25 -11.09
CA ARG A 371 -1.15 -24.22 -10.36
C ARG A 371 0.20 -23.54 -10.13
N HIS A 372 0.36 -22.81 -9.02
CA HIS A 372 1.64 -22.99 -8.34
C HIS A 372 1.71 -24.47 -8.08
N GLY A 373 2.72 -25.11 -8.67
CA GLY A 373 2.82 -26.56 -8.70
C GLY A 373 2.36 -27.09 -7.36
N GLU A 374 1.37 -28.00 -7.41
CA GLU A 374 1.25 -28.98 -6.35
C GLU A 374 2.67 -29.35 -5.97
N ASP A 375 2.93 -29.47 -4.67
CA ASP A 375 4.13 -30.07 -4.11
C ASP A 375 4.18 -31.58 -4.48
N LYS A 376 3.86 -31.91 -5.73
CA LYS A 376 4.57 -32.91 -6.48
C LYS A 376 6.00 -32.42 -6.52
N ARG A 377 6.79 -32.99 -5.62
CA ARG A 377 7.98 -33.75 -6.05
C ARG A 377 7.62 -34.58 -7.30
N ALA A 378 7.43 -33.93 -8.45
CA ALA A 378 7.97 -34.47 -9.67
C ALA A 378 9.45 -34.53 -9.36
N GLU A 379 10.00 -35.73 -9.44
CA GLU A 379 11.44 -35.95 -9.53
C GLU A 379 11.96 -35.12 -10.71
N LYS A 380 12.13 -33.81 -10.52
CA LYS A 380 13.12 -33.04 -11.24
C LYS A 380 14.41 -33.59 -10.69
N GLU A 381 15.12 -34.35 -11.52
CA GLU A 381 16.45 -34.83 -11.20
C GLU A 381 17.22 -33.66 -10.58
N SER A 382 17.49 -33.75 -9.28
CA SER A 382 18.47 -32.89 -8.65
C SER A 382 19.74 -33.01 -9.47
N VAL A 383 20.27 -31.91 -9.96
CA VAL A 383 21.53 -31.94 -10.70
C VAL A 383 22.63 -32.26 -9.67
N ALA A 384 22.92 -33.56 -9.52
CA ALA A 384 24.02 -34.05 -8.71
C ALA A 384 25.32 -33.84 -9.50
N GLY A 385 25.74 -32.59 -9.63
CA GLY A 385 26.89 -32.23 -10.44
C GLY A 385 27.15 -30.73 -10.53
N ARG A 386 28.29 -30.39 -11.14
CA ARG A 386 28.71 -29.02 -11.40
C ARG A 386 27.84 -28.41 -12.51
N VAL A 387 27.31 -27.22 -12.26
CA VAL A 387 26.51 -26.45 -13.23
C VAL A 387 27.37 -25.32 -13.80
N ARG A 388 27.39 -25.21 -15.12
CA ARG A 388 28.07 -24.11 -15.83
C ARG A 388 27.06 -23.07 -16.28
N LEU A 389 27.34 -21.81 -15.95
CA LEU A 389 26.57 -20.64 -16.36
C LEU A 389 27.34 -19.85 -17.42
N TRP A 390 26.67 -19.54 -18.52
CA TRP A 390 27.13 -18.56 -19.51
C TRP A 390 26.25 -17.32 -19.38
N ILE A 391 26.85 -16.17 -19.08
CA ILE A 391 26.11 -14.93 -18.83
C ILE A 391 26.59 -13.82 -19.77
N ASP A 392 25.66 -13.00 -20.22
CA ASP A 392 25.94 -11.76 -20.96
C ASP A 392 24.90 -10.68 -20.63
N GLY A 393 25.35 -9.44 -20.59
CA GLY A 393 24.53 -8.26 -20.37
C GLY A 393 24.89 -7.13 -21.33
N GLY A 394 23.97 -6.80 -22.24
CA GLY A 394 24.23 -5.81 -23.29
C GLY A 394 23.30 -4.59 -23.21
N SER A 395 23.83 -3.44 -23.66
CA SER A 395 23.08 -2.19 -23.82
C SER A 395 23.26 -1.56 -25.20
N ARG A 396 22.16 -1.18 -25.86
CA ARG A 396 22.16 -0.40 -27.11
C ARG A 396 22.37 1.08 -26.81
N GLY A 397 23.63 1.48 -26.82
CA GLY A 397 24.07 2.76 -26.24
C GLY A 397 24.36 2.60 -24.76
N ASN A 398 25.35 3.33 -24.23
CA ASN A 398 25.84 3.13 -22.87
C ASN A 398 25.87 4.48 -22.11
N PRO A 399 24.81 4.82 -21.33
CA PRO A 399 23.61 4.03 -21.03
C PRO A 399 22.54 4.03 -22.16
N GLY A 400 21.73 2.98 -22.24
CA GLY A 400 20.71 2.77 -23.27
C GLY A 400 19.78 1.60 -22.94
N PRO A 401 18.82 1.22 -23.81
CA PRO A 401 18.02 0.00 -23.64
C PRO A 401 18.92 -1.21 -23.48
N SER A 402 18.68 -2.00 -22.44
CA SER A 402 19.55 -3.10 -22.05
C SER A 402 18.76 -4.38 -21.82
N ALA A 403 19.43 -5.53 -22.00
CA ALA A 403 18.89 -6.85 -21.75
C ALA A 403 19.96 -7.77 -21.15
N ILE A 404 19.50 -8.92 -20.67
CA ILE A 404 20.37 -9.97 -20.11
C ILE A 404 20.10 -11.31 -20.80
N GLY A 405 21.14 -12.11 -20.90
CA GLY A 405 21.12 -13.47 -21.44
C GLY A 405 21.86 -14.41 -20.50
N VAL A 406 21.24 -15.55 -20.16
CA VAL A 406 21.85 -16.60 -19.35
C VAL A 406 21.57 -17.96 -19.95
N VAL A 407 22.56 -18.84 -19.95
CA VAL A 407 22.43 -20.26 -20.28
C VAL A 407 23.03 -21.08 -19.14
N ALA A 408 22.23 -21.96 -18.53
CA ALA A 408 22.69 -22.95 -17.55
C ALA A 408 22.85 -24.31 -18.23
N GLU A 409 23.95 -24.99 -17.94
CA GLU A 409 24.28 -26.31 -18.51
C GLU A 409 24.85 -27.26 -17.45
N ASP A 410 24.67 -28.55 -17.64
CA ASP A 410 25.34 -29.56 -16.83
C ASP A 410 26.83 -29.77 -17.22
N ASP A 411 27.50 -30.69 -16.54
CA ASP A 411 28.91 -31.04 -16.78
C ASP A 411 29.16 -31.67 -18.15
N GLN A 412 28.11 -32.14 -18.83
CA GLN A 412 28.13 -32.70 -20.19
C GLN A 412 27.80 -31.65 -21.27
N GLY A 413 27.51 -30.41 -20.87
CA GLY A 413 27.12 -29.32 -21.78
C GLY A 413 25.68 -29.43 -22.28
N ARG A 414 24.80 -30.17 -21.59
CA ARG A 414 23.36 -30.18 -21.88
C ARG A 414 22.72 -28.96 -21.23
N GLU A 415 21.93 -28.21 -22.00
CA GLU A 415 21.18 -27.05 -21.50
C GLU A 415 20.15 -27.50 -20.45
N LEU A 416 20.22 -26.88 -19.28
CA LEU A 416 19.29 -27.09 -18.17
C LEU A 416 18.16 -26.06 -18.20
N ASP A 417 18.52 -24.77 -18.38
CA ASP A 417 17.56 -23.67 -18.46
C ASP A 417 18.22 -22.39 -19.02
N THR A 418 17.41 -21.39 -19.41
CA THR A 418 17.89 -20.10 -19.96
C THR A 418 17.09 -18.91 -19.43
N VAL A 419 17.73 -17.73 -19.39
CA VAL A 419 17.05 -16.45 -19.11
C VAL A 419 17.31 -15.49 -20.25
N SER A 420 16.26 -14.85 -20.78
CA SER A 420 16.35 -13.80 -21.80
C SER A 420 15.25 -12.77 -21.53
N ARG A 421 15.63 -11.55 -21.15
CA ARG A 421 14.66 -10.47 -20.92
C ARG A 421 15.29 -9.07 -21.01
N ALA A 422 14.48 -8.10 -21.42
CA ALA A 422 14.82 -6.69 -21.33
C ALA A 422 14.81 -6.22 -19.87
N ILE A 423 15.72 -5.32 -19.51
CA ILE A 423 15.90 -4.80 -18.14
C ILE A 423 15.75 -3.27 -18.06
N GLY A 424 15.16 -2.66 -19.08
CA GLY A 424 14.98 -1.22 -19.21
C GLY A 424 16.27 -0.51 -19.63
N ARG A 425 16.46 0.75 -19.21
CA ARG A 425 17.67 1.52 -19.50
C ARG A 425 18.77 1.30 -18.46
N ALA A 426 19.93 0.81 -18.87
CA ALA A 426 21.09 0.62 -18.01
C ALA A 426 22.42 0.89 -18.75
N THR A 427 23.54 0.79 -18.02
CA THR A 427 24.88 0.72 -18.62
C THR A 427 25.23 -0.75 -18.89
N ASN A 428 26.22 -1.01 -19.76
CA ASN A 428 26.69 -2.39 -20.01
C ASN A 428 27.06 -3.09 -18.69
N ASN A 429 27.88 -2.46 -17.85
CA ASN A 429 28.30 -3.08 -16.59
C ASN A 429 27.13 -3.40 -15.64
N VAL A 430 26.07 -2.58 -15.63
CA VAL A 430 24.87 -2.87 -14.85
C VAL A 430 24.11 -4.06 -15.44
N ALA A 431 24.03 -4.17 -16.77
CA ALA A 431 23.43 -5.31 -17.44
C ALA A 431 24.20 -6.61 -17.14
N GLU A 432 25.53 -6.57 -17.19
CA GLU A 432 26.41 -7.71 -16.86
C GLU A 432 26.18 -8.23 -15.44
N TYR A 433 26.12 -7.32 -14.46
CA TYR A 433 25.83 -7.71 -13.07
C TYR A 433 24.42 -8.28 -12.91
N ARG A 434 23.42 -7.73 -13.61
CA ARG A 434 22.05 -8.27 -13.60
C ARG A 434 21.97 -9.64 -14.26
N ALA A 435 22.77 -9.90 -15.29
CA ALA A 435 22.88 -11.22 -15.90
C ALA A 435 23.50 -12.23 -14.93
N LEU A 436 24.57 -11.83 -14.21
CA LEU A 436 25.16 -12.65 -13.15
C LEU A 436 24.15 -13.00 -12.05
N ILE A 437 23.45 -12.00 -11.50
CA ILE A 437 22.45 -12.20 -10.43
C ILE A 437 21.35 -13.16 -10.90
N ALA A 438 20.77 -12.90 -12.08
CA ALA A 438 19.72 -13.77 -12.63
C ALA A 438 20.22 -15.20 -12.87
N GLY A 439 21.48 -15.38 -13.27
CA GLY A 439 22.07 -16.70 -13.43
C GLY A 439 22.29 -17.44 -12.11
N LEU A 440 22.74 -16.73 -11.07
CA LEU A 440 22.90 -17.33 -9.73
C LEU A 440 21.54 -17.72 -9.13
N GLU A 441 20.52 -16.89 -9.29
CA GLU A 441 19.15 -17.22 -8.87
C GLU A 441 18.61 -18.45 -9.61
N LEU A 442 18.86 -18.54 -10.92
CA LEU A 442 18.46 -19.68 -11.75
C LEU A 442 19.04 -20.99 -11.22
N VAL A 443 20.36 -21.05 -11.03
CA VAL A 443 21.03 -22.31 -10.61
C VAL A 443 20.80 -22.63 -9.14
N ARG A 444 20.54 -21.62 -8.30
CA ARG A 444 20.01 -21.83 -6.95
C ARG A 444 18.64 -22.51 -7.00
N GLY A 445 17.76 -22.09 -7.90
CA GLY A 445 16.46 -22.72 -8.14
C GLY A 445 16.55 -24.15 -8.68
N LEU A 446 17.64 -24.48 -9.39
CA LEU A 446 17.94 -25.84 -9.84
C LEU A 446 18.57 -26.74 -8.75
N GLY A 447 18.88 -26.19 -7.57
CA GLY A 447 19.55 -26.92 -6.49
C GLY A 447 21.03 -27.21 -6.73
N ALA A 448 21.70 -26.39 -7.55
CA ALA A 448 23.13 -26.54 -7.81
C ALA A 448 23.94 -26.28 -6.53
N VAL A 449 24.97 -27.10 -6.30
CA VAL A 449 25.92 -26.95 -5.17
C VAL A 449 27.32 -26.50 -5.63
N ASP A 450 27.70 -26.83 -6.87
CA ASP A 450 28.96 -26.41 -7.52
C ASP A 450 28.64 -25.63 -8.79
N VAL A 451 29.04 -24.36 -8.83
CA VAL A 451 28.70 -23.41 -9.90
C VAL A 451 29.96 -22.82 -10.53
N GLU A 452 30.01 -22.88 -11.86
CA GLU A 452 31.04 -22.24 -12.68
C GLU A 452 30.41 -21.19 -13.61
N VAL A 453 30.70 -19.91 -13.38
CA VAL A 453 30.26 -18.82 -14.25
C VAL A 453 31.32 -18.50 -15.31
N ARG A 454 30.88 -18.36 -16.55
CA ARG A 454 31.65 -17.89 -17.71
C ARG A 454 31.03 -16.59 -18.22
N SER A 455 31.85 -15.55 -18.32
CA SER A 455 31.46 -14.23 -18.82
C SER A 455 32.58 -13.64 -19.67
N ASP A 456 32.24 -12.89 -20.71
CA ASP A 456 33.19 -12.08 -21.50
C ASP A 456 33.40 -10.67 -20.93
N SER A 457 32.80 -10.36 -19.78
CA SER A 457 33.02 -9.11 -19.04
C SER A 457 34.20 -9.23 -18.08
N GLU A 458 35.40 -8.86 -18.56
CA GLU A 458 36.61 -8.91 -17.74
C GLU A 458 36.50 -8.07 -16.44
N LEU A 459 35.79 -6.93 -16.51
CA LEU A 459 35.54 -6.08 -15.34
C LEU A 459 34.73 -6.81 -14.26
N LEU A 460 33.61 -7.41 -14.64
CA LEU A 460 32.72 -8.17 -13.74
C LEU A 460 33.51 -9.30 -13.06
N VAL A 461 34.23 -10.08 -13.86
CA VAL A 461 35.01 -11.22 -13.37
C VAL A 461 36.05 -10.75 -12.35
N ARG A 462 36.87 -9.74 -12.69
CA ARG A 462 37.90 -9.21 -11.79
C ARG A 462 37.33 -8.57 -10.52
N GLN A 463 36.11 -8.04 -10.57
CA GLN A 463 35.44 -7.51 -9.37
C GLN A 463 34.88 -8.62 -8.47
N MET A 464 34.38 -9.71 -9.05
CA MET A 464 33.89 -10.87 -8.30
C MET A 464 35.02 -11.73 -7.70
N THR A 465 36.18 -11.83 -8.36
CA THR A 465 37.38 -12.49 -7.81
C THR A 465 38.10 -11.67 -6.76
N GLY A 466 37.74 -10.38 -6.59
CA GLY A 466 38.35 -9.46 -5.65
C GLY A 466 39.63 -8.78 -6.16
N ASP A 467 40.04 -9.02 -7.41
CA ASP A 467 41.19 -8.37 -8.03
C ASP A 467 40.97 -6.86 -8.19
N TYR A 468 39.74 -6.46 -8.54
CA TYR A 468 39.33 -5.08 -8.75
C TYR A 468 38.32 -4.60 -7.71
N LYS A 469 38.53 -3.39 -7.19
CA LYS A 469 37.55 -2.73 -6.31
C LYS A 469 36.38 -2.14 -7.10
N VAL A 470 35.17 -2.33 -6.61
CA VAL A 470 33.96 -1.69 -7.16
C VAL A 470 33.88 -0.23 -6.67
N LYS A 471 34.34 0.70 -7.52
CA LYS A 471 34.34 2.14 -7.22
C LYS A 471 33.04 2.84 -7.61
N ASN A 472 32.29 2.30 -8.56
CA ASN A 472 31.07 2.90 -9.06
C ASN A 472 29.91 2.67 -8.07
N GLU A 473 29.30 3.75 -7.56
CA GLU A 473 28.21 3.66 -6.57
C GLU A 473 26.99 2.86 -7.06
N GLY A 474 26.69 2.89 -8.36
CA GLY A 474 25.59 2.10 -8.94
C GLY A 474 25.89 0.61 -9.07
N LEU A 475 27.16 0.22 -9.08
CA LEU A 475 27.57 -1.20 -9.14
C LEU A 475 27.76 -1.83 -7.76
N LYS A 476 28.04 -1.04 -6.71
CA LYS A 476 28.21 -1.55 -5.34
C LYS A 476 27.03 -2.40 -4.84
N PRO A 477 25.75 -1.99 -4.97
CA PRO A 477 24.64 -2.82 -4.50
C PRO A 477 24.54 -4.13 -5.28
N LEU A 478 24.74 -4.10 -6.61
CA LEU A 478 24.68 -5.29 -7.46
C LEU A 478 25.84 -6.26 -7.19
N HIS A 479 27.02 -5.72 -6.90
CA HIS A 479 28.18 -6.52 -6.50
C HIS A 479 27.95 -7.18 -5.14
N ALA A 480 27.42 -6.45 -4.16
CA ALA A 480 27.09 -7.01 -2.86
C ALA A 480 26.05 -8.15 -2.98
N GLU A 481 25.00 -7.93 -3.76
CA GLU A 481 23.97 -8.94 -4.04
C GLU A 481 24.54 -10.19 -4.73
N ALA A 482 25.35 -10.00 -5.79
CA ALA A 482 26.01 -11.10 -6.47
C ALA A 482 26.96 -11.89 -5.55
N CYS A 483 27.69 -11.20 -4.65
CA CYS A 483 28.53 -11.84 -3.64
C CYS A 483 27.71 -12.65 -2.64
N THR A 484 26.58 -12.11 -2.17
CA THR A 484 25.67 -12.82 -1.25
C THR A 484 25.10 -14.08 -1.90
N LEU A 485 24.64 -13.99 -3.14
CA LEU A 485 24.13 -15.15 -3.89
C LEU A 485 25.23 -16.20 -4.13
N ALA A 486 26.42 -15.76 -4.54
CA ALA A 486 27.55 -16.64 -4.79
C ALA A 486 28.01 -17.40 -3.53
N ALA A 487 27.87 -16.78 -2.35
CA ALA A 487 28.28 -17.37 -1.07
C ALA A 487 27.38 -18.55 -0.60
N VAL A 488 26.23 -18.76 -1.24
CA VAL A 488 25.31 -19.86 -0.90
C VAL A 488 25.78 -21.20 -1.45
N PHE A 489 26.56 -21.18 -2.55
CA PHE A 489 27.05 -22.39 -3.19
C PHE A 489 28.25 -22.95 -2.43
N GLU A 490 28.33 -24.28 -2.28
CA GLU A 490 29.49 -24.92 -1.65
C GLU A 490 30.77 -24.61 -2.43
N HIS A 491 30.68 -24.64 -3.77
CA HIS A 491 31.76 -24.27 -4.67
C HIS A 491 31.27 -23.24 -5.70
N PHE A 492 31.95 -22.10 -5.75
CA PHE A 492 31.68 -21.04 -6.71
C PHE A 492 32.97 -20.62 -7.41
N SER A 493 32.92 -20.53 -8.74
CA SER A 493 34.01 -20.01 -9.56
C SER A 493 33.46 -19.13 -10.68
N ILE A 494 34.20 -18.09 -11.05
CA ILE A 494 33.88 -17.22 -12.18
C ILE A 494 35.14 -16.99 -13.02
N ALA A 495 35.03 -17.12 -14.33
CA ALA A 495 36.14 -17.00 -15.25
C ALA A 495 35.79 -16.18 -16.49
N HIS A 496 36.74 -15.36 -16.93
CA HIS A 496 36.65 -14.62 -18.17
C HIS A 496 36.83 -15.56 -19.37
N VAL A 497 36.01 -15.40 -20.41
CA VAL A 497 36.09 -16.13 -21.68
C VAL A 497 36.08 -15.19 -22.86
N GLU A 498 36.63 -15.61 -23.99
CA GLU A 498 36.52 -14.84 -25.24
C GLU A 498 35.06 -14.79 -25.72
N ARG A 499 34.65 -13.65 -26.28
CA ARG A 499 33.28 -13.40 -26.74
C ARG A 499 32.76 -14.46 -27.73
N GLU A 500 33.63 -15.06 -28.52
CA GLU A 500 33.28 -16.13 -29.47
C GLU A 500 32.74 -17.40 -28.78
N LEU A 501 33.14 -17.62 -27.52
CA LEU A 501 32.68 -18.73 -26.68
C LEU A 501 31.35 -18.40 -25.99
N ASN A 502 31.02 -17.11 -25.79
CA ASN A 502 29.80 -16.67 -25.11
C ASN A 502 28.61 -16.37 -26.05
N ARG A 503 28.68 -16.82 -27.32
CA ARG A 503 27.71 -16.48 -28.38
C ARG A 503 26.25 -16.82 -28.05
N ARG A 504 25.99 -17.81 -27.21
CA ARG A 504 24.62 -18.20 -26.85
C ARG A 504 23.98 -17.19 -25.90
N ALA A 505 24.71 -16.73 -24.88
CA ALA A 505 24.22 -15.69 -23.99
C ALA A 505 24.05 -14.36 -24.74
N ASP A 506 25.00 -13.98 -25.60
CA ASP A 506 24.91 -12.79 -26.47
C ASP A 506 23.71 -12.85 -27.43
N ALA A 507 23.41 -14.01 -28.01
CA ALA A 507 22.22 -14.19 -28.83
C ALA A 507 20.91 -14.00 -28.04
N LEU A 508 20.87 -14.40 -26.76
CA LEU A 508 19.71 -14.18 -25.89
C LEU A 508 19.54 -12.70 -25.52
N VAL A 509 20.63 -11.97 -25.29
CA VAL A 509 20.60 -10.51 -25.08
C VAL A 509 20.03 -9.80 -26.30
N ASN A 510 20.57 -10.09 -27.49
CA ASN A 510 20.15 -9.44 -28.73
C ASN A 510 18.69 -9.73 -29.08
N ARG A 511 18.24 -10.98 -28.86
CA ARG A 511 16.83 -11.36 -29.03
C ARG A 511 15.91 -10.53 -28.15
N ALA A 512 16.22 -10.42 -26.86
CA ALA A 512 15.42 -9.65 -25.92
C ALA A 512 15.38 -8.14 -26.26
N LEU A 513 16.48 -7.57 -26.76
CA LEU A 513 16.52 -6.18 -27.22
C LEU A 513 15.67 -5.96 -28.49
N ASP A 514 15.76 -6.87 -29.46
CA ASP A 514 14.97 -6.79 -30.69
C ASP A 514 13.47 -6.95 -30.43
N GLU A 515 13.09 -7.86 -29.53
CA GLU A 515 11.69 -8.04 -29.12
C GLU A 515 11.15 -6.80 -28.39
N HIS A 516 11.96 -6.18 -27.54
CA HIS A 516 11.59 -4.95 -26.84
C HIS A 516 11.41 -3.76 -27.80
N GLU A 517 12.30 -3.58 -28.78
CA GLU A 517 12.16 -2.52 -29.80
C GLU A 517 10.93 -2.73 -30.70
N ARG A 518 10.62 -3.99 -31.07
CA ARG A 518 9.42 -4.31 -31.86
C ARG A 518 8.12 -4.05 -31.10
N ALA A 519 8.14 -4.13 -29.78
CA ALA A 519 7.00 -3.86 -28.92
C ALA A 519 6.73 -2.35 -28.73
N GLY A 520 7.62 -1.45 -29.19
CA GLY A 520 7.43 0.00 -29.13
C GLY A 520 7.38 0.59 -27.71
N LEU A 521 7.99 -0.11 -26.73
CA LEU A 521 8.02 0.27 -25.32
C LEU A 521 9.31 1.00 -24.93
#